data_AF-A0A9E3D5L6-F1
#
_entry.id   AF-A0A9E3D5L6-F1
#
_cell.length_a   1.000
_cell.length_b   1.000
_cell.length_c   1.000
_cell.angle_alpha   90.00
_cell.angle_beta   90.00
_cell.angle_gamma   90.00
#
_symmetry.space_group_name_H-M   'P 1'
#
loop_
_entity.id
_entity.type
_entity.pdbx_description
1 polymer ?
#
loop_
_entity_poly.entity_id
_entity_poly.type
_entity_poly.pdbx_seq_one_letter_code
_entity_poly.pdbx_strand_id
1 'polypeptide(L)' 'MGATIEFDRPDGKSAPGYFAAAPQDGAPGVVLIEEWWGVDERIKATADRLASHGFNVLVP' A
#
# COMPACT_ATOMS: atom_id res chain seq x y z
N MET A 1 -10.98 3.08 -1.85
CA MET A 1 -10.21 2.89 -0.61
C MET A 1 -9.52 1.55 -0.70
N GLY A 2 -8.27 1.49 -0.23
CA GLY A 2 -7.49 0.28 -0.15
C GLY A 2 -7.97 -0.71 0.92
N ALA A 3 -7.27 -1.83 1.00
CA ALA A 3 -7.52 -2.90 1.95
C ALA A 3 -6.21 -3.47 2.48
N THR A 4 -6.26 -4.10 3.66
CA THR A 4 -5.12 -4.88 4.15
C THR A 4 -5.02 -6.18 3.35
N ILE A 5 -3.82 -6.46 2.83
CA ILE A 5 -3.46 -7.68 2.11
C ILE A 5 -2.29 -8.36 2.82
N GLU A 6 -2.09 -9.64 2.55
CA GLU A 6 -0.86 -10.36 2.91
C GLU A 6 0.04 -10.45 1.68
N PHE A 7 1.36 -10.29 1.87
CA PHE A 7 2.35 -10.48 0.82
C PHE A 7 3.52 -11.34 1.29
N ASP A 8 4.10 -12.09 0.36
CA ASP A 8 5.22 -12.99 0.64
C ASP A 8 6.52 -12.23 0.84
N ARG A 9 7.24 -12.60 1.88
CA ARG A 9 8.56 -12.09 2.21
C ARG A 9 9.65 -13.03 1.66
N PRO A 10 10.86 -12.52 1.41
CA PRO A 10 11.97 -13.33 0.94
C PRO A 10 12.40 -14.45 1.91
N ASP A 11 12.03 -14.37 3.19
CA ASP A 11 12.30 -15.39 4.20
C ASP A 11 11.22 -16.49 4.27
N GLY A 12 10.30 -16.54 3.31
CA GLY A 12 9.24 -17.55 3.22
C GLY A 12 8.08 -17.34 4.19
N LYS A 13 8.00 -16.18 4.83
CA LYS A 13 6.88 -15.76 5.70
C LYS A 13 5.98 -14.79 4.95
N SER A 14 4.80 -14.49 5.49
CA SER A 14 3.94 -13.42 5.00
C SER A 14 4.00 -12.19 5.92
N ALA A 15 3.71 -11.02 5.38
CA ALA A 15 3.47 -9.81 6.15
C ALA A 15 2.19 -9.10 5.67
N PRO A 16 1.45 -8.46 6.60
CA PRO A 16 0.33 -7.63 6.24
C PRO A 16 0.82 -6.29 5.66
N GLY A 17 0.07 -5.72 4.73
CA GLY A 17 0.29 -4.37 4.24
C GLY A 17 -1.01 -3.74 3.76
N TYR A 18 -1.13 -2.42 3.83
CA TYR A 18 -2.26 -1.70 3.24
C TYR A 18 -2.02 -1.46 1.76
N PHE A 19 -2.90 -1.99 0.91
CA PHE A 19 -2.80 -1.85 -0.53
C PHE A 19 -3.97 -1.04 -1.10
N ALA A 20 -3.64 0.02 -1.83
CA ALA A 20 -4.58 0.86 -2.56
C ALA A 20 -4.31 0.75 -4.07
N ALA A 21 -5.25 0.15 -4.79
CA ALA A 21 -5.16 -0.03 -6.24
C ALA A 21 -5.52 1.25 -6.99
N ALA A 22 -4.77 1.55 -8.06
CA ALA A 22 -5.16 2.58 -9.01
C ALA A 22 -6.40 2.15 -9.81
N PRO A 23 -7.18 3.10 -10.37
CA PRO A 23 -8.32 2.79 -11.22
C PRO A 23 -7.97 2.14 -12.56
N GLN A 24 -6.71 2.25 -12.99
CA GLN A 24 -6.24 1.79 -14.31
C GLN A 24 -5.37 0.55 -14.17
N ASP A 25 -5.62 -0.44 -15.03
CA ASP A 25 -4.75 -1.62 -15.17
C ASP A 25 -3.34 -1.23 -15.60
N GLY A 26 -2.33 -1.92 -15.06
CA GLY A 26 -0.92 -1.68 -15.39
C GLY A 26 -0.35 -0.36 -14.84
N ALA A 27 -1.02 0.27 -13.87
CA ALA A 27 -0.50 1.45 -13.20
C ALA A 27 0.85 1.20 -12.49
N PRO A 28 1.77 2.19 -12.48
CA PRO A 28 3.05 2.08 -11.80
C PRO A 28 2.88 1.86 -10.29
N GLY A 29 3.84 1.15 -9.69
CA GLY A 29 3.85 0.84 -8.26
C GLY A 29 4.61 1.87 -7.43
N VAL A 30 4.09 2.17 -6.24
CA VAL A 30 4.74 2.97 -5.19
C VAL A 30 4.72 2.17 -3.89
N VAL A 31 5.87 2.05 -3.24
CA VAL A 31 5.96 1.57 -1.86
C VAL A 31 6.04 2.81 -0.97
N LEU A 32 5.02 3.01 -0.14
CA LEU A 32 4.93 4.12 0.80
C LEU A 32 5.36 3.62 2.18
N ILE A 33 6.47 4.14 2.69
CA ILE A 33 7.06 3.68 3.96
C ILE A 33 6.41 4.39 5.13
N GLU A 34 5.98 3.61 6.11
CA GLU A 34 5.43 4.08 7.36
C GLU A 34 6.46 4.63 8.33
N GLU A 35 5.98 5.42 9.27
CA GLU A 35 6.76 5.91 10.40
C GLU A 35 6.89 4.83 11.48
N TRP A 36 7.71 5.09 12.50
CA TRP A 36 8.06 4.11 13.53
C TRP A 36 6.88 3.62 14.41
N TRP A 37 5.70 4.26 14.31
CA TRP A 37 4.49 3.86 15.02
C TRP A 37 3.52 3.00 14.17
N GLY A 38 3.85 2.72 12.91
CA GLY A 38 3.09 1.81 12.04
C GLY A 38 1.96 2.46 11.24
N VAL A 39 1.15 1.62 10.59
CA VAL A 39 0.09 2.04 9.64
C VAL A 39 -1.12 2.63 10.37
N ASP A 40 -1.23 3.95 10.36
CA ASP A 40 -2.40 4.69 10.85
C ASP A 40 -3.35 5.19 9.73
N GLU A 41 -4.42 5.87 10.11
CA GLU A 41 -5.38 6.44 9.15
C GLU A 41 -4.77 7.51 8.24
N ARG A 42 -3.77 8.25 8.70
CA ARG A 42 -3.14 9.33 7.91
C ARG A 42 -2.34 8.76 6.76
N ILE A 43 -1.57 7.71 7.01
CA ILE A 43 -0.77 7.09 5.94
C ILE A 43 -1.66 6.30 4.97
N LYS A 44 -2.74 5.66 5.44
CA LYS A 44 -3.76 5.04 4.57
C LYS A 44 -4.43 6.08 3.66
N ALA A 45 -4.80 7.25 4.21
CA ALA A 45 -5.36 8.34 3.42
C ALA A 45 -4.36 8.88 2.37
N THR A 46 -3.06 8.88 2.70
CA THR A 46 -2.00 9.25 1.74
C THR A 46 -1.87 8.21 0.62
N ALA A 47 -1.92 6.92 0.95
CA ALA A 47 -1.93 5.84 -0.03
C ALA A 47 -3.16 5.91 -0.94
N ASP A 48 -4.35 6.11 -0.39
CA ASP A 48 -5.59 6.28 -1.16
C ASP A 48 -5.53 7.48 -2.10
N ARG A 49 -4.96 8.60 -1.64
CA ARG A 49 -4.76 9.79 -2.48
C ARG A 49 -3.81 9.50 -3.64
N LEU A 50 -2.67 8.87 -3.37
CA LEU A 50 -1.73 8.49 -4.44
C LEU A 50 -2.38 7.51 -5.43
N ALA A 51 -3.18 6.57 -4.94
CA ALA A 51 -3.94 5.67 -5.80
C ALA A 51 -4.94 6.39 -6.70
N SER A 52 -5.62 7.41 -6.19
CA SER A 52 -6.50 8.26 -6.99
C SER A 52 -5.78 9.05 -8.09
N HIS A 53 -4.45 9.21 -7.99
CA HIS A 53 -3.61 9.83 -9.00
C HIS A 53 -2.98 8.82 -9.99
N GLY A 54 -3.37 7.54 -9.94
CA GLY A 54 -2.97 6.54 -10.93
C GLY A 54 -1.75 5.71 -10.55
N PHE A 55 -1.48 5.53 -9.25
CA PHE A 55 -0.42 4.65 -8.75
C PHE A 55 -1.00 3.45 -7.99
N ASN A 56 -0.46 2.25 -8.16
CA ASN A 56 -0.69 1.17 -7.22
C ASN A 56 0.18 1.41 -5.98
N VAL A 57 -0.41 1.47 -4.79
CA VAL A 57 0.32 1.85 -3.57
C VAL A 57 0.27 0.75 -2.54
N LEU A 58 1.44 0.34 -2.05
CA LEU A 58 1.60 -0.57 -0.91
C LEU A 58 2.23 0.18 0.26
N VAL A 59 1.59 0.14 1.42
CA VAL A 59 2.19 0.45 2.72
C VAL A 59 2.49 -0.89 3.40
N PRO A 60 3.77 -1.32 3.45
CA PRO A 60 4.16 -2.61 3.99
C PRO A 60 4.13 -2.66 5.51
#